data_AF-A0A821C6U4-F1
#
_entry.id   AF-A0A821C6U4-F1
#
_cell.length_a   1.000
_cell.length_b   1.000
_cell.length_c   1.000
_cell.angle_alpha   90.00
_cell.angle_beta   90.00
_cell.angle_gamma   90.00
#
_symmetry.space_group_name_H-M   'P 1'
#
loop_
_entity.id
_entity.type
_entity.pdbx_description
1 polymer ?
#
loop_
_entity_poly.entity_id
_entity_poly.type
_entity_poly.pdbx_seq_one_letter_code
_entity_poly.pdbx_strand_id
1 'polypeptide(L)'
;AKDVVTVKNCENLEDFGGRHPDPNLTYAHELVEDMEHGDYEFGAAFDGDGDRNMILGKHGFFVTPCDSLAVLAANLQVIPYFQKHGVCGYARSMPTSGAIDRVAEKSQKSLYEVPTGWKFFGNLMDSKLISICGEESFGTGSDHIREKDGMWAVLSWLSVLANVDRSVENLLNAHWNTYGRNFFTRYDYEEINGPGPFSMIKRLEQICTSNELMNKTFNTPYGNKQYTIKLMDDFHYKDPVDGSYTENQGIRIIFTDGSRLVFRLSGTGARGATVRLYVDSYENNPSTYTKDAQEMLKPLVSLAIEIAQLKEFTGRDKPTVIT
;
A
#
# COMPACT_ATOMS: atom_id res chain seq x y z
N ALA A 1 7.85 -33.04 -8.57
CA ALA A 1 9.10 -32.76 -7.85
C ALA A 1 8.78 -32.78 -6.35
N LYS A 2 9.75 -32.98 -5.45
CA LYS A 2 9.50 -32.65 -4.04
C LYS A 2 9.49 -31.13 -3.95
N ASP A 3 8.43 -30.54 -3.41
CA ASP A 3 8.40 -29.11 -3.13
C ASP A 3 9.51 -28.84 -2.10
N VAL A 4 10.56 -28.16 -2.52
CA VAL A 4 11.70 -27.83 -1.66
C VAL A 4 11.37 -26.53 -0.96
N VAL A 5 11.11 -26.61 0.35
CA VAL A 5 10.96 -25.43 1.21
C VAL A 5 12.33 -25.12 1.80
N THR A 6 12.85 -23.94 1.50
CA THR A 6 14.06 -23.39 2.13
C THR A 6 13.63 -22.40 3.21
N VAL A 7 14.14 -22.59 4.42
CA VAL A 7 13.99 -21.65 5.54
C VAL A 7 15.33 -21.00 5.84
N LYS A 8 15.37 -19.67 5.91
CA LYS A 8 16.57 -18.88 6.20
C LYS A 8 16.32 -17.95 7.38
N ASN A 9 17.36 -17.70 8.17
CA ASN A 9 17.34 -16.77 9.31
C ASN A 9 16.20 -17.06 10.33
N CYS A 10 15.89 -18.34 10.56
CA CYS A 10 14.85 -18.78 11.51
C CYS A 10 15.36 -19.08 12.92
N GLU A 11 16.60 -18.67 13.24
CA GLU A 11 17.12 -18.68 14.61
C GLU A 11 16.86 -17.31 15.23
N ASN A 12 16.24 -17.28 16.40
CA ASN A 12 15.94 -16.04 17.12
C ASN A 12 17.25 -15.49 17.72
N LEU A 13 17.68 -14.33 17.25
CA LEU A 13 18.86 -13.61 17.75
C LEU A 13 18.42 -12.30 18.41
N GLU A 14 19.00 -11.96 19.56
CA GLU A 14 18.64 -10.75 20.32
C GLU A 14 18.84 -9.44 19.52
N ASP A 15 19.79 -9.43 18.58
CA ASP A 15 20.13 -8.29 17.74
C ASP A 15 19.70 -8.47 16.27
N PHE A 16 18.92 -9.51 15.96
CA PHE A 16 18.53 -9.89 14.60
C PHE A 16 19.74 -10.06 13.65
N GLY A 17 20.90 -10.47 14.17
CA GLY A 17 22.14 -10.58 13.40
C GLY A 17 22.73 -9.22 12.99
N GLY A 18 22.44 -8.16 13.75
CA GLY A 18 22.88 -6.79 13.49
C GLY A 18 22.16 -6.11 12.32
N ARG A 19 21.01 -6.64 11.88
CA ARG A 19 20.22 -6.16 10.73
C ARG A 19 18.92 -5.52 11.20
N HIS A 20 18.28 -4.74 10.32
CA HIS A 20 16.95 -4.19 10.59
C HIS A 20 15.88 -5.20 10.13
N PRO A 21 15.07 -5.78 11.03
CA PRO A 21 14.07 -6.79 10.67
C PRO A 21 12.83 -6.12 10.07
N ASP A 22 12.93 -5.65 8.83
CA ASP A 22 11.87 -4.94 8.12
C ASP A 22 11.72 -5.45 6.68
N PRO A 23 10.58 -6.06 6.30
CA PRO A 23 10.43 -6.79 5.06
C PRO A 23 10.15 -5.84 3.90
N ASN A 24 11.19 -5.22 3.36
CA ASN A 24 11.11 -4.42 2.14
C ASN A 24 12.33 -4.66 1.24
N LEU A 25 12.27 -4.16 0.00
CA LEU A 25 13.33 -4.36 -1.00
C LEU A 25 14.71 -3.83 -0.59
N THR A 26 14.78 -2.91 0.39
CA THR A 26 16.04 -2.37 0.89
C THR A 26 16.67 -3.28 1.95
N TYR A 27 15.91 -3.67 2.97
CA TYR A 27 16.46 -4.42 4.12
C TYR A 27 16.43 -5.94 3.92
N ALA A 28 15.50 -6.47 3.14
CA ALA A 28 15.43 -7.89 2.78
C ALA A 28 16.20 -8.21 1.47
N HIS A 29 17.28 -7.46 1.20
CA HIS A 29 18.08 -7.58 -0.02
C HIS A 29 18.59 -9.00 -0.30
N GLU A 30 19.03 -9.74 0.72
CA GLU A 30 19.49 -11.13 0.56
C GLU A 30 18.41 -12.02 -0.04
N LEU A 31 17.15 -11.87 0.42
CA LEU A 31 16.02 -12.60 -0.15
C LEU A 31 15.76 -12.17 -1.60
N VAL A 32 15.87 -10.87 -1.91
CA VAL A 32 15.69 -10.38 -3.29
C VAL A 32 16.74 -11.00 -4.20
N GLU A 33 18.02 -10.99 -3.81
CA GLU A 33 19.11 -11.61 -4.58
C GLU A 33 18.90 -13.11 -4.78
N ASP A 34 18.47 -13.83 -3.73
CA ASP A 34 18.12 -15.25 -3.82
C ASP A 34 16.99 -15.48 -4.83
N MET A 35 15.94 -14.66 -4.81
CA MET A 35 14.78 -14.80 -5.70
C MET A 35 15.10 -14.40 -7.15
N GLU A 36 16.02 -13.46 -7.36
CA GLU A 36 16.47 -13.03 -8.69
C GLU A 36 17.32 -14.11 -9.38
N HIS A 37 18.24 -14.73 -8.64
CA HIS A 37 19.26 -15.62 -9.20
C HIS A 37 19.03 -17.11 -8.92
N GLY A 38 18.20 -17.44 -7.94
CA GLY A 38 17.87 -18.81 -7.55
C GLY A 38 16.70 -19.41 -8.34
N ASP A 39 16.48 -20.70 -8.14
CA ASP A 39 15.33 -21.43 -8.71
C ASP A 39 14.21 -21.51 -7.67
N TYR A 40 13.61 -20.35 -7.37
CA TYR A 40 12.50 -20.21 -6.43
C TYR A 40 11.27 -19.64 -7.14
N GLU A 41 10.09 -20.20 -6.87
CA GLU A 41 8.83 -19.72 -7.46
C GLU A 41 8.10 -18.70 -6.58
N PHE A 42 8.37 -18.73 -5.28
CA PHE A 42 7.75 -17.90 -4.25
C PHE A 42 8.75 -17.63 -3.13
N GLY A 43 8.82 -16.38 -2.68
CA GLY A 43 9.64 -15.93 -1.55
C GLY A 43 8.85 -15.02 -0.64
N ALA A 44 9.18 -15.04 0.65
CA ALA A 44 8.58 -14.13 1.62
C ALA A 44 9.56 -13.74 2.73
N ALA A 45 9.38 -12.54 3.27
CA ALA A 45 10.09 -12.04 4.46
C ALA A 45 9.10 -11.49 5.49
N PHE A 46 9.49 -11.55 6.76
CA PHE A 46 8.72 -11.05 7.90
C PHE A 46 9.52 -9.98 8.66
N ASP A 47 8.84 -9.17 9.48
CA ASP A 47 9.50 -8.30 10.45
C ASP A 47 9.74 -8.99 11.80
N GLY A 48 10.28 -8.24 12.78
CA GLY A 48 10.80 -8.80 14.02
C GLY A 48 9.77 -9.47 14.93
N ASP A 49 8.52 -9.03 14.92
CA ASP A 49 7.41 -9.65 15.66
C ASP A 49 6.45 -10.45 14.77
N GLY A 50 6.69 -10.48 13.46
CA GLY A 50 6.03 -11.36 12.49
C GLY A 50 4.67 -10.87 11.99
N ASP A 51 4.30 -9.62 12.27
CA ASP A 51 3.01 -9.05 11.89
C ASP A 51 3.00 -8.49 10.46
N ARG A 52 4.18 -8.22 9.86
CA ARG A 52 4.33 -7.78 8.47
C ARG A 52 4.87 -8.86 7.55
N ASN A 53 4.58 -8.73 6.25
CA ASN A 53 5.03 -9.63 5.20
C ASN A 53 5.39 -8.90 3.90
N MET A 54 6.48 -9.33 3.27
CA MET A 54 6.79 -9.06 1.87
C MET A 54 6.63 -10.34 1.06
N ILE A 55 6.07 -10.23 -0.15
CA ILE A 55 5.85 -11.35 -1.07
C ILE A 55 6.63 -11.10 -2.36
N LEU A 56 7.38 -12.11 -2.79
CA LEU A 56 8.13 -12.12 -4.04
C LEU A 56 7.74 -13.34 -4.88
N GLY A 57 7.60 -13.13 -6.19
CA GLY A 57 7.54 -14.19 -7.19
C GLY A 57 8.93 -14.53 -7.75
N LYS A 58 8.93 -15.47 -8.70
CA LYS A 58 10.12 -15.85 -9.47
C LYS A 58 10.86 -14.63 -10.05
N HIS A 59 12.20 -14.72 -10.13
CA HIS A 59 13.07 -13.67 -10.67
C HIS A 59 12.96 -12.33 -9.91
N GLY A 60 12.66 -12.39 -8.61
CA GLY A 60 12.52 -11.19 -7.77
C GLY A 60 11.27 -10.36 -8.07
N PHE A 61 10.24 -10.93 -8.72
CA PHE A 61 9.00 -10.20 -9.02
C PHE A 61 8.33 -9.68 -7.74
N PHE A 62 8.39 -8.37 -7.53
CA PHE A 62 7.87 -7.74 -6.33
C PHE A 62 6.35 -7.59 -6.38
N VAL A 63 5.66 -8.15 -5.39
CA VAL A 63 4.24 -7.90 -5.17
C VAL A 63 4.10 -6.74 -4.21
N THR A 64 3.59 -5.61 -4.68
CA THR A 64 3.33 -4.47 -3.79
C THR A 64 2.34 -4.89 -2.69
N PRO A 65 2.47 -4.39 -1.44
CA PRO A 65 1.53 -4.76 -0.37
C PRO A 65 0.08 -4.39 -0.69
N CYS A 66 -0.13 -3.32 -1.48
CA CYS A 66 -1.46 -2.91 -1.91
C CYS A 66 -2.07 -3.90 -2.90
N ASP A 67 -1.32 -4.35 -3.91
CA ASP A 67 -1.78 -5.39 -4.83
C ASP A 67 -1.91 -6.74 -4.10
N SER A 68 -1.04 -7.04 -3.14
CA SER A 68 -1.13 -8.26 -2.31
C SER A 68 -2.49 -8.38 -1.63
N LEU A 69 -2.91 -7.31 -0.95
CA LEU A 69 -4.22 -7.22 -0.32
C LEU A 69 -5.36 -7.42 -1.33
N ALA A 70 -5.29 -6.77 -2.50
CA ALA A 70 -6.32 -6.87 -3.53
C ALA A 70 -6.42 -8.27 -4.16
N VAL A 71 -5.28 -8.90 -4.46
CA VAL A 71 -5.21 -10.25 -5.02
C VAL A 71 -5.78 -11.27 -4.04
N LEU A 72 -5.42 -11.19 -2.75
CA LEU A 72 -5.99 -12.05 -1.73
C LEU A 72 -7.50 -11.83 -1.61
N ALA A 73 -7.97 -10.58 -1.54
CA ALA A 73 -9.39 -10.25 -1.47
C ALA A 73 -10.21 -10.82 -2.65
N ALA A 74 -9.62 -10.86 -3.85
CA ALA A 74 -10.25 -11.40 -5.06
C ALA A 74 -10.28 -12.94 -5.10
N ASN A 75 -9.55 -13.62 -4.22
CA ASN A 75 -9.39 -15.08 -4.22
C ASN A 75 -9.76 -15.75 -2.88
N LEU A 76 -10.34 -15.03 -1.93
CA LEU A 76 -10.65 -15.56 -0.59
C LEU A 76 -11.48 -16.85 -0.60
N GLN A 77 -12.33 -17.06 -1.61
CA GLN A 77 -13.18 -18.23 -1.75
C GLN A 77 -12.44 -19.57 -1.83
N VAL A 78 -11.13 -19.58 -2.07
CA VAL A 78 -10.32 -20.80 -2.09
C VAL A 78 -9.79 -21.18 -0.71
N ILE A 79 -9.84 -20.26 0.26
CA ILE A 79 -9.34 -20.47 1.62
C ILE A 79 -10.48 -21.02 2.48
N PRO A 80 -10.33 -22.20 3.13
CA PRO A 80 -11.40 -22.87 3.86
C PRO A 80 -12.10 -22.02 4.94
N TYR A 81 -11.35 -21.11 5.58
CA TYR A 81 -11.91 -20.17 6.55
C TYR A 81 -13.04 -19.32 5.93
N PHE A 82 -12.78 -18.66 4.80
CA PHE A 82 -13.78 -17.81 4.15
C PHE A 82 -14.86 -18.60 3.42
N GLN A 83 -14.60 -19.86 3.03
CA GLN A 83 -15.67 -20.77 2.56
C GLN A 83 -16.69 -21.05 3.67
N LYS A 84 -16.21 -21.27 4.90
CA LYS A 84 -17.05 -21.57 6.06
C LYS A 84 -17.75 -20.35 6.64
N HIS A 85 -17.05 -19.22 6.70
CA HIS A 85 -17.52 -18.01 7.39
C HIS A 85 -18.10 -16.95 6.44
N GLY A 86 -17.86 -17.07 5.14
CA GLY A 86 -18.18 -16.04 4.16
C GLY A 86 -17.21 -14.85 4.22
N VAL A 87 -17.49 -13.83 3.41
CA VAL A 87 -16.74 -12.56 3.37
C VAL A 87 -17.74 -11.43 3.60
N CYS A 88 -17.59 -10.72 4.72
CA CYS A 88 -18.47 -9.61 5.09
C CYS A 88 -18.15 -8.34 4.30
N GLY A 89 -16.87 -7.98 4.25
CA GLY A 89 -16.39 -6.76 3.62
C GLY A 89 -14.87 -6.64 3.72
N TYR A 90 -14.37 -5.51 3.26
CA TYR A 90 -12.96 -5.22 3.11
C TYR A 90 -12.59 -3.93 3.82
N ALA A 91 -11.33 -3.78 4.22
CA ALA A 91 -10.82 -2.47 4.61
C ALA A 91 -9.37 -2.26 4.19
N ARG A 92 -8.99 -1.00 4.02
CA ARG A 92 -7.60 -0.59 3.87
C ARG A 92 -7.35 0.72 4.61
N SER A 93 -6.11 0.97 4.99
CA SER A 93 -5.76 2.32 5.44
C SER A 93 -5.81 3.29 4.26
N MET A 94 -6.14 4.55 4.55
CA MET A 94 -6.33 5.61 3.57
C MET A 94 -5.14 5.77 2.58
N PRO A 95 -3.86 5.69 3.02
CA PRO A 95 -2.72 5.79 2.10
C PRO A 95 -2.52 4.57 1.20
N THR A 96 -3.11 3.42 1.53
CA THR A 96 -3.00 2.19 0.73
C THR A 96 -3.68 2.37 -0.62
N SER A 97 -3.11 1.80 -1.69
CA SER A 97 -3.62 1.98 -3.06
C SER A 97 -5.09 1.55 -3.21
N GLY A 98 -5.77 2.08 -4.22
CA GLY A 98 -7.16 1.80 -4.52
C GLY A 98 -7.41 0.42 -5.14
N ALA A 99 -6.42 -0.49 -5.16
CA ALA A 99 -6.52 -1.78 -5.83
C ALA A 99 -7.65 -2.65 -5.24
N ILE A 100 -7.75 -2.74 -3.91
CA ILE A 100 -8.82 -3.51 -3.24
C ILE A 100 -10.19 -2.87 -3.45
N ASP A 101 -10.27 -1.56 -3.69
CA ASP A 101 -11.51 -0.85 -3.98
C ASP A 101 -12.14 -1.39 -5.26
N ARG A 102 -11.32 -1.68 -6.28
CA ARG A 102 -11.76 -2.30 -7.54
C ARG A 102 -12.32 -3.70 -7.32
N VAL A 103 -11.72 -4.45 -6.40
CA VAL A 103 -12.21 -5.77 -5.99
C VAL A 103 -13.53 -5.65 -5.25
N ALA A 104 -13.65 -4.70 -4.33
CA ALA A 104 -14.87 -4.43 -3.57
C ALA A 104 -16.04 -4.05 -4.48
N GLU A 105 -15.81 -3.12 -5.43
CA GLU A 105 -16.80 -2.67 -6.42
C GLU A 105 -17.31 -3.85 -7.27
N LYS A 106 -16.39 -4.67 -7.81
CA LYS A 106 -16.75 -5.80 -8.68
C LYS A 106 -17.44 -6.95 -7.93
N SER A 107 -17.03 -7.21 -6.69
CA SER A 107 -17.63 -8.25 -5.83
C SER A 107 -18.88 -7.78 -5.08
N GLN A 108 -19.25 -6.50 -5.22
CA GLN A 108 -20.37 -5.86 -4.53
C GLN A 108 -20.30 -6.02 -3.00
N LYS A 109 -19.09 -5.86 -2.45
CA LYS A 109 -18.82 -5.90 -1.01
C LYS A 109 -18.51 -4.51 -0.47
N SER A 110 -18.83 -4.29 0.80
CA SER A 110 -18.46 -3.05 1.49
C SER A 110 -16.95 -2.91 1.58
N LEU A 111 -16.46 -1.67 1.43
CA LEU A 111 -15.08 -1.29 1.66
C LEU A 111 -15.05 -0.15 2.68
N TYR A 112 -14.18 -0.28 3.67
CA TYR A 112 -13.89 0.77 4.64
C TYR A 112 -12.50 1.33 4.42
N GLU A 113 -12.42 2.62 4.14
CA GLU A 113 -11.19 3.38 4.16
C GLU A 113 -11.01 3.98 5.56
N VAL A 114 -9.95 3.59 6.26
CA VAL A 114 -9.70 3.98 7.66
C VAL A 114 -8.38 4.74 7.79
N PRO A 115 -8.12 5.48 8.88
CA PRO A 115 -6.80 6.05 9.12
C PRO A 115 -5.74 4.97 9.32
N THR A 116 -4.46 5.31 9.15
CA THR A 116 -3.37 4.36 9.41
C THR A 116 -3.35 3.92 10.88
N GLY A 117 -3.16 2.61 11.09
CA GLY A 117 -3.08 1.99 12.42
C GLY A 117 -4.15 0.91 12.62
N TRP A 118 -3.70 -0.27 13.03
CA TRP A 118 -4.54 -1.48 13.04
C TRP A 118 -5.78 -1.41 13.95
N LYS A 119 -5.76 -0.55 14.97
CA LYS A 119 -6.89 -0.34 15.91
C LYS A 119 -8.23 -0.05 15.22
N PHE A 120 -8.23 0.66 14.08
CA PHE A 120 -9.47 0.99 13.37
C PHE A 120 -10.09 -0.25 12.72
N PHE A 121 -9.27 -1.21 12.28
CA PHE A 121 -9.79 -2.48 11.75
C PHE A 121 -10.39 -3.34 12.86
N GLY A 122 -9.83 -3.31 14.07
CA GLY A 122 -10.32 -4.08 15.21
C GLY A 122 -11.82 -3.86 15.48
N ASN A 123 -12.25 -2.60 15.54
CA ASN A 123 -13.66 -2.23 15.69
C ASN A 123 -14.55 -2.82 14.57
N LEU A 124 -14.10 -2.72 13.32
CA LEU A 124 -14.81 -3.23 12.16
C LEU A 124 -14.90 -4.77 12.16
N MET A 125 -13.84 -5.45 12.58
CA MET A 125 -13.81 -6.91 12.72
C MET A 125 -14.76 -7.38 13.83
N ASP A 126 -14.74 -6.74 15.00
CA ASP A 126 -15.63 -7.07 16.13
C ASP A 126 -17.11 -6.88 15.77
N SER A 127 -17.39 -5.91 14.90
CA SER A 127 -18.73 -5.64 14.37
C SER A 127 -19.08 -6.47 13.13
N LYS A 128 -18.22 -7.41 12.73
CA LYS A 128 -18.39 -8.28 11.55
C LYS A 128 -18.62 -7.52 10.24
N LEU A 129 -18.06 -6.32 10.13
CA LEU A 129 -18.18 -5.47 8.95
C LEU A 129 -17.13 -5.81 7.89
N ILE A 130 -16.00 -6.38 8.30
CA ILE A 130 -14.89 -6.76 7.42
C ILE A 130 -14.38 -8.16 7.73
N SER A 131 -13.77 -8.78 6.73
CA SER A 131 -13.15 -10.11 6.85
C SER A 131 -11.69 -10.13 6.41
N ILE A 132 -11.24 -9.16 5.59
CA ILE A 132 -9.82 -8.96 5.29
C ILE A 132 -9.52 -7.47 5.28
N CYS A 133 -8.33 -7.11 5.75
CA CYS A 133 -7.81 -5.76 5.65
C CYS A 133 -6.29 -5.73 5.51
N GLY A 134 -5.76 -4.57 5.14
CA GLY A 134 -4.32 -4.40 5.01
C GLY A 134 -3.88 -2.95 4.90
N GLU A 135 -2.58 -2.77 4.96
CA GLU A 135 -1.90 -1.48 4.86
C GLU A 135 -0.71 -1.59 3.89
N GLU A 136 -0.46 -0.52 3.14
CA GLU A 136 0.69 -0.40 2.23
C GLU A 136 2.04 -0.68 2.88
N SER A 137 2.12 -0.52 4.19
CA SER A 137 3.29 -0.79 5.02
C SER A 137 3.49 -2.29 5.30
N PHE A 138 3.32 -3.15 4.29
CA PHE A 138 3.54 -4.60 4.37
C PHE A 138 2.63 -5.33 5.38
N GLY A 139 1.45 -4.77 5.68
CA GLY A 139 0.51 -5.32 6.65
C GLY A 139 -0.69 -5.98 5.99
N THR A 140 -1.01 -7.22 6.36
CA THR A 140 -2.22 -7.90 5.90
C THR A 140 -2.76 -8.80 7.01
N GLY A 141 -4.09 -8.92 7.11
CA GLY A 141 -4.74 -9.77 8.10
C GLY A 141 -6.22 -9.96 7.84
N SER A 142 -6.84 -10.82 8.64
CA SER A 142 -8.28 -11.10 8.64
C SER A 142 -8.84 -11.06 10.06
N ASP A 143 -10.15 -11.24 10.18
CA ASP A 143 -10.88 -11.30 11.45
C ASP A 143 -10.58 -12.54 12.30
N HIS A 144 -9.64 -13.40 11.88
CA HIS A 144 -9.15 -14.55 12.65
C HIS A 144 -8.44 -14.14 13.95
N ILE A 145 -7.77 -12.98 13.96
CA ILE A 145 -7.19 -12.32 15.15
C ILE A 145 -7.47 -10.80 15.09
N ARG A 146 -6.83 -10.01 15.96
CA ARG A 146 -6.95 -8.53 16.02
C ARG A 146 -5.62 -7.82 15.81
N GLU A 147 -4.69 -8.49 15.12
CA GLU A 147 -3.43 -7.95 14.65
C GLU A 147 -3.22 -8.29 13.18
N LYS A 148 -2.20 -7.67 12.58
CA LYS A 148 -1.67 -8.13 11.29
C LYS A 148 -1.04 -9.51 11.51
N ASP A 149 -0.95 -10.31 10.45
CA ASP A 149 -0.31 -11.62 10.55
C ASP A 149 0.41 -11.94 9.24
N GLY A 150 1.74 -11.84 9.28
CA GLY A 150 2.57 -12.07 8.11
C GLY A 150 2.54 -13.52 7.65
N MET A 151 2.57 -14.48 8.58
CA MET A 151 2.53 -15.90 8.26
C MET A 151 1.18 -16.30 7.67
N TRP A 152 0.08 -15.76 8.22
CA TRP A 152 -1.25 -15.92 7.66
C TRP A 152 -1.32 -15.42 6.22
N ALA A 153 -0.71 -14.27 5.91
CA ALA A 153 -0.69 -13.73 4.56
C ALA A 153 0.07 -14.65 3.60
N VAL A 154 1.22 -15.19 4.03
CA VAL A 154 2.00 -16.17 3.25
C VAL A 154 1.21 -17.45 2.99
N LEU A 155 0.59 -18.03 4.02
CA LEU A 155 -0.24 -19.23 3.86
C LEU A 155 -1.48 -18.98 3.00
N SER A 156 -2.04 -17.77 3.05
CA SER A 156 -3.14 -17.35 2.18
C SER A 156 -2.70 -17.29 0.73
N TRP A 157 -1.52 -16.71 0.45
CA TRP A 157 -0.90 -16.70 -0.87
C TRP A 157 -0.66 -18.11 -1.42
N LEU A 158 -0.04 -18.98 -0.63
CA LEU A 158 0.20 -20.37 -1.02
C LEU A 158 -1.11 -21.12 -1.27
N SER A 159 -2.16 -20.88 -0.47
CA SER A 159 -3.48 -21.47 -0.69
C SER A 159 -4.11 -21.01 -2.00
N VAL A 160 -3.95 -19.73 -2.35
CA VAL A 160 -4.39 -19.18 -3.63
C VAL A 160 -3.62 -19.84 -4.78
N LEU A 161 -2.28 -19.82 -4.75
CA LEU A 161 -1.42 -20.43 -5.77
C LEU A 161 -1.67 -21.93 -5.96
N ALA A 162 -1.96 -22.66 -4.88
CA ALA A 162 -2.30 -24.09 -4.98
C ALA A 162 -3.66 -24.34 -5.68
N ASN A 163 -4.55 -23.35 -5.72
CA ASN A 163 -5.87 -23.44 -6.35
C ASN A 163 -5.94 -22.75 -7.71
N VAL A 164 -5.03 -21.82 -7.99
CA VAL A 164 -4.91 -21.13 -9.28
C VAL A 164 -3.59 -21.56 -9.90
N ASP A 165 -3.63 -22.46 -10.89
CA ASP A 165 -2.45 -23.01 -11.58
C ASP A 165 -1.69 -21.91 -12.38
N ARG A 166 -1.03 -21.02 -11.65
CA ARG A 166 -0.38 -19.79 -12.12
C ARG A 166 0.79 -19.46 -11.22
N SER A 167 1.85 -18.90 -11.80
CA SER A 167 2.89 -18.20 -11.04
C SER A 167 2.34 -16.92 -10.39
N VAL A 168 3.06 -16.38 -9.39
CA VAL A 168 2.75 -15.09 -8.75
C VAL A 168 2.55 -13.98 -9.78
N GLU A 169 3.50 -13.82 -10.70
CA GLU A 169 3.41 -12.79 -11.76
C GLU A 169 2.19 -13.00 -12.68
N ASN A 170 1.91 -14.24 -13.09
CA ASN A 170 0.76 -14.53 -13.95
C ASN A 170 -0.58 -14.33 -13.23
N LEU A 171 -0.61 -14.50 -11.91
CA LEU A 171 -1.77 -14.18 -11.09
C LEU A 171 -1.98 -12.65 -11.02
N LEU A 172 -0.92 -11.87 -10.81
CA LEU A 172 -0.98 -10.41 -10.82
C LEU A 172 -1.39 -9.86 -12.19
N ASN A 173 -0.80 -10.37 -13.28
CA ASN A 173 -1.18 -9.98 -14.63
C ASN A 173 -2.67 -10.27 -14.91
N ALA A 174 -3.20 -11.41 -14.44
CA ALA A 174 -4.62 -11.71 -14.55
C ALA A 174 -5.50 -10.78 -13.70
N HIS A 175 -5.04 -10.44 -12.50
CA HIS A 175 -5.68 -9.46 -11.63
C HIS A 175 -5.76 -8.10 -12.33
N TRP A 176 -4.65 -7.57 -12.84
CA TRP A 176 -4.63 -6.28 -13.53
C TRP A 176 -5.50 -6.26 -14.79
N ASN A 177 -5.54 -7.36 -15.56
CA ASN A 177 -6.49 -7.48 -16.69
C ASN A 177 -7.96 -7.45 -16.27
N THR A 178 -8.27 -7.80 -15.03
CA THR A 178 -9.63 -7.87 -14.51
C THR A 178 -10.11 -6.57 -13.87
N TYR A 179 -9.18 -5.82 -13.25
CA TYR A 179 -9.48 -4.68 -12.36
C TYR A 179 -8.82 -3.36 -12.80
N GLY A 180 -7.89 -3.40 -13.74
CA GLY A 180 -6.90 -2.34 -13.95
C GLY A 180 -5.71 -2.49 -13.01
N ARG A 181 -4.67 -1.68 -13.22
CA ARG A 181 -3.47 -1.64 -12.36
C ARG A 181 -3.42 -0.32 -11.61
N ASN A 182 -3.32 -0.40 -10.29
CA ASN A 182 -2.98 0.72 -9.43
C ASN A 182 -1.46 0.73 -9.23
N PHE A 183 -0.74 1.45 -10.10
CA PHE A 183 0.68 1.67 -9.86
C PHE A 183 0.84 2.44 -8.57
N PHE A 184 1.71 1.99 -7.68
CA PHE A 184 1.85 2.55 -6.35
C PHE A 184 3.32 2.76 -5.99
N THR A 185 3.63 3.87 -5.31
CA THR A 185 4.89 4.06 -4.58
C THR A 185 4.70 4.97 -3.37
N ARG A 186 5.53 4.77 -2.36
CA ARG A 186 5.67 5.66 -1.20
C ARG A 186 7.05 6.28 -1.18
N TYR A 187 7.08 7.61 -1.04
CA TYR A 187 8.29 8.40 -0.87
C TYR A 187 8.35 8.94 0.55
N ASP A 188 9.37 8.52 1.30
CA ASP A 188 9.60 8.98 2.67
C ASP A 188 10.75 9.99 2.69
N TYR A 189 10.47 11.19 3.15
CA TYR A 189 11.47 12.24 3.39
C TYR A 189 11.67 12.36 4.90
N GLU A 190 12.65 11.61 5.40
CA GLU A 190 12.89 11.41 6.82
C GLU A 190 13.80 12.47 7.43
N GLU A 191 13.74 12.62 8.76
CA GLU A 191 14.64 13.44 9.57
C GLU A 191 14.74 14.90 9.09
N ILE A 192 13.61 15.50 8.71
CA ILE A 192 13.55 16.91 8.34
C ILE A 192 13.41 17.75 9.62
N ASN A 193 14.42 18.56 9.88
CA ASN A 193 14.44 19.48 11.01
C ASN A 193 13.77 20.82 10.67
N GLY A 194 13.12 21.42 11.66
CA GLY A 194 12.50 22.74 11.54
C GLY A 194 11.02 22.72 11.10
N PRO A 195 10.43 23.90 10.87
CA PRO A 195 8.98 24.06 10.68
C PRO A 195 8.49 23.76 9.26
N GLY A 196 9.40 23.46 8.33
CA GLY A 196 9.11 23.29 6.90
C GLY A 196 8.01 22.25 6.61
N PRO A 197 8.14 21.00 7.07
CA PRO A 197 7.12 19.97 6.89
C PRO A 197 5.71 20.37 7.38
N PHE A 198 5.62 21.01 8.55
CA PHE A 198 4.35 21.49 9.08
C PHE A 198 3.77 22.63 8.24
N SER A 199 4.63 23.54 7.76
CA SER A 199 4.22 24.65 6.90
C SER A 199 3.71 24.15 5.54
N MET A 200 4.32 23.09 5.02
CA MET A 200 3.88 22.39 3.80
C MET A 200 2.46 21.85 3.95
N ILE A 201 2.20 21.07 5.01
CA ILE A 201 0.88 20.50 5.28
C ILE A 201 -0.16 21.60 5.51
N LYS A 202 0.17 22.62 6.32
CA LYS A 202 -0.73 23.76 6.56
C LYS A 202 -1.10 24.50 5.29
N ARG A 203 -0.16 24.65 4.35
CA ARG A 203 -0.44 25.22 3.03
C ARG A 203 -1.42 24.33 2.26
N LEU A 204 -1.20 23.02 2.24
CA LEU A 204 -2.10 22.07 1.57
C LEU A 204 -3.51 22.07 2.21
N GLU A 205 -3.64 22.19 3.53
CA GLU A 205 -4.93 22.36 4.23
C GLU A 205 -5.66 23.65 3.79
N GLN A 206 -4.93 24.76 3.61
CA GLN A 206 -5.49 26.02 3.11
C GLN A 206 -6.02 25.87 1.69
N ILE A 207 -5.32 25.10 0.84
CA ILE A 207 -5.76 24.79 -0.53
C ILE A 207 -7.03 23.93 -0.51
N CYS A 208 -7.11 22.94 0.39
CA CYS A 208 -8.34 22.15 0.58
C CYS A 208 -9.52 23.06 0.95
N THR A 209 -9.30 23.97 1.91
CA THR A 209 -10.34 24.88 2.41
C THR A 209 -10.81 25.88 1.35
N SER A 210 -9.90 26.41 0.53
CA SER A 210 -10.23 27.39 -0.52
C SER A 210 -10.85 26.75 -1.76
N ASN A 211 -10.75 25.43 -1.92
CA ASN A 211 -11.15 24.68 -3.12
C ASN A 211 -10.48 25.20 -4.41
N GLU A 212 -9.35 25.91 -4.31
CA GLU A 212 -8.77 26.61 -5.47
C GLU A 212 -8.26 25.67 -6.58
N LEU A 213 -8.01 24.39 -6.27
CA LEU A 213 -7.55 23.39 -7.22
C LEU A 213 -8.65 22.45 -7.72
N MET A 214 -9.87 22.54 -7.16
CA MET A 214 -10.98 21.68 -7.57
C MET A 214 -11.31 21.84 -9.05
N ASN A 215 -11.53 20.72 -9.75
CA ASN A 215 -11.78 20.65 -11.20
C ASN A 215 -10.66 21.20 -12.10
N LYS A 216 -9.49 21.57 -11.57
CA LYS A 216 -8.35 21.95 -12.40
C LYS A 216 -7.71 20.71 -13.02
N THR A 217 -7.35 20.84 -14.29
CA THR A 217 -6.61 19.84 -15.06
C THR A 217 -5.14 20.22 -15.13
N PHE A 218 -4.28 19.27 -14.82
CA PHE A 218 -2.83 19.41 -14.85
C PHE A 218 -2.25 18.56 -15.99
N ASN A 219 -1.39 19.19 -16.78
CA ASN A 219 -0.53 18.48 -17.73
C ASN A 219 0.79 18.13 -17.03
N THR A 220 1.37 17.00 -17.38
CA THR A 220 2.68 16.59 -16.86
C THR A 220 3.74 16.74 -17.94
N PRO A 221 4.99 17.08 -17.58
CA PRO A 221 6.10 17.09 -18.54
C PRO A 221 6.52 15.68 -18.98
N TYR A 222 6.01 14.64 -18.31
CA TYR A 222 6.28 13.23 -18.59
C TYR A 222 5.00 12.56 -19.07
N GLY A 223 5.01 12.04 -20.30
CA GLY A 223 3.86 11.37 -20.91
C GLY A 223 2.73 12.32 -21.34
N ASN A 224 1.61 11.73 -21.79
CA ASN A 224 0.44 12.46 -22.30
C ASN A 224 -0.77 12.40 -21.36
N LYS A 225 -0.62 11.81 -20.17
CA LYS A 225 -1.71 11.66 -19.21
C LYS A 225 -1.97 13.00 -18.52
N GLN A 226 -3.24 13.39 -18.47
CA GLN A 226 -3.69 14.59 -17.78
C GLN A 226 -4.44 14.21 -16.50
N TYR A 227 -4.26 15.01 -15.46
CA TYR A 227 -4.86 14.74 -14.15
C TYR A 227 -5.83 15.85 -13.79
N THR A 228 -7.12 15.53 -13.69
CA THR A 228 -8.16 16.50 -13.28
C THR A 228 -8.61 16.19 -11.85
N ILE A 229 -8.45 17.15 -10.94
CA ILE A 229 -8.79 16.98 -9.52
C ILE A 229 -10.29 16.89 -9.34
N LYS A 230 -10.75 15.76 -8.80
CA LYS A 230 -12.15 15.48 -8.43
C LYS A 230 -12.45 15.86 -6.98
N LEU A 231 -11.49 15.61 -6.08
CA LEU A 231 -11.61 15.92 -4.65
C LEU A 231 -10.22 16.29 -4.11
N MET A 232 -10.18 17.26 -3.21
CA MET A 232 -9.01 17.53 -2.37
C MET A 232 -9.50 17.84 -0.95
N ASP A 233 -9.09 17.02 0.02
CA ASP A 233 -9.54 17.13 1.41
C ASP A 233 -8.44 16.76 2.40
N ASP A 234 -8.63 17.13 3.67
CA ASP A 234 -7.91 16.52 4.79
C ASP A 234 -8.77 15.37 5.34
N PHE A 235 -8.19 14.17 5.31
CA PHE A 235 -8.92 12.97 5.65
C PHE A 235 -9.35 12.97 7.11
N HIS A 236 -10.63 12.74 7.30
CA HIS A 236 -11.23 12.48 8.61
C HIS A 236 -11.99 11.16 8.55
N TYR A 237 -12.13 10.53 9.71
CA TYR A 237 -12.81 9.26 9.85
C TYR A 237 -13.76 9.31 11.04
N LYS A 238 -15.01 8.98 10.79
CA LYS A 238 -16.00 8.70 11.83
C LYS A 238 -16.17 7.20 11.92
N ASP A 239 -15.75 6.61 13.04
CA ASP A 239 -15.86 5.18 13.25
C ASP A 239 -17.35 4.77 13.30
N PRO A 240 -17.80 3.81 12.49
CA PRO A 240 -19.20 3.42 12.42
C PRO A 240 -19.66 2.58 13.63
N VAL A 241 -18.74 2.13 14.48
CA VAL A 241 -18.99 1.25 15.63
C VAL A 241 -19.09 2.05 16.91
N ASP A 242 -18.04 2.81 17.25
CA ASP A 242 -17.99 3.57 18.50
C ASP A 242 -18.34 5.06 18.34
N GLY A 243 -18.49 5.54 17.09
CA GLY A 243 -18.83 6.93 16.78
C GLY A 243 -17.70 7.93 17.00
N SER A 244 -16.49 7.46 17.35
CA SER A 244 -15.30 8.31 17.51
C SER A 244 -14.95 8.99 16.20
N TYR A 245 -14.36 10.19 16.31
CA TYR A 245 -14.05 11.03 15.18
C TYR A 245 -12.56 11.39 15.21
N THR A 246 -11.87 11.11 14.11
CA THR A 246 -10.43 11.34 13.95
C THR A 246 -10.21 12.25 12.76
N GLU A 247 -9.55 13.39 12.97
CA GLU A 247 -9.23 14.39 11.94
C GLU A 247 -7.72 14.45 11.67
N ASN A 248 -7.32 15.23 10.67
CA ASN A 248 -5.94 15.53 10.33
C ASN A 248 -5.10 14.27 10.04
N GLN A 249 -5.69 13.32 9.32
CA GLN A 249 -5.06 12.03 9.05
C GLN A 249 -4.25 11.99 7.74
N GLY A 250 -4.35 13.06 6.94
CA GLY A 250 -3.54 13.26 5.75
C GLY A 250 -4.31 13.96 4.64
N ILE A 251 -3.61 14.80 3.89
CA ILE A 251 -4.18 15.48 2.73
C ILE A 251 -4.28 14.49 1.58
N ARG A 252 -5.45 14.44 0.93
CA ARG A 252 -5.69 13.60 -0.25
C ARG A 252 -6.03 14.48 -1.43
N ILE A 253 -5.55 14.07 -2.59
CA ILE A 253 -5.98 14.59 -3.88
C ILE A 253 -6.44 13.39 -4.70
N ILE A 254 -7.73 13.36 -5.05
CA ILE A 254 -8.33 12.29 -5.85
C ILE A 254 -8.61 12.86 -7.24
N PHE A 255 -8.14 12.17 -8.26
CA PHE A 255 -8.34 12.54 -9.65
C PHE A 255 -9.53 11.81 -10.27
N THR A 256 -10.08 12.39 -11.33
CA THR A 256 -11.25 11.84 -12.05
C THR A 256 -11.00 10.49 -12.72
N ASP A 257 -9.75 10.16 -13.04
CA ASP A 257 -9.35 8.87 -13.61
C ASP A 257 -9.20 7.77 -12.54
N GLY A 258 -9.34 8.10 -11.25
CA GLY A 258 -9.15 7.17 -10.14
C GLY A 258 -7.73 7.17 -9.56
N SER A 259 -6.81 7.96 -10.11
CA SER A 259 -5.50 8.18 -9.51
C SER A 259 -5.61 9.02 -8.23
N ARG A 260 -4.62 8.93 -7.33
CA ARG A 260 -4.60 9.63 -6.05
C ARG A 260 -3.19 10.05 -5.64
N LEU A 261 -3.14 11.15 -4.88
CA LEU A 261 -1.98 11.56 -4.10
C LEU A 261 -2.39 11.67 -2.64
N VAL A 262 -1.51 11.24 -1.74
CA VAL A 262 -1.70 11.41 -0.30
C VAL A 262 -0.43 11.99 0.31
N PHE A 263 -0.58 12.98 1.18
CA PHE A 263 0.51 13.56 1.96
C PHE A 263 0.24 13.36 3.44
N ARG A 264 1.21 12.78 4.15
CA ARG A 264 1.14 12.61 5.60
C ARG A 264 2.40 13.13 6.27
N LEU A 265 2.22 13.63 7.48
CA LEU A 265 3.30 13.99 8.37
C LEU A 265 3.35 13.00 9.53
N SER A 266 4.54 12.49 9.83
CA SER A 266 4.76 11.54 10.91
C SER A 266 6.04 11.88 11.67
N GLY A 267 6.22 11.29 12.85
CA GLY A 267 7.49 11.32 13.58
C GLY A 267 7.92 12.71 14.05
N THR A 268 7.06 13.51 14.68
CA THR A 268 7.40 14.87 15.16
C THR A 268 8.29 14.91 16.42
N GLY A 269 9.05 13.84 16.68
CA GLY A 269 9.86 13.64 17.88
C GLY A 269 11.31 14.11 17.73
N ALA A 270 12.20 13.57 18.58
CA ALA A 270 13.59 14.03 18.71
C ALA A 270 14.46 13.91 17.44
N ARG A 271 14.06 13.13 16.44
CA ARG A 271 14.82 12.92 15.18
C ARG A 271 14.31 13.77 14.00
N GLY A 272 13.40 14.71 14.25
CA GLY A 272 12.79 15.53 13.19
C GLY A 272 11.63 14.82 12.48
N ALA A 273 10.85 15.58 11.71
CA ALA A 273 9.63 15.09 11.09
C ALA A 273 9.89 14.29 9.81
N THR A 274 8.97 13.38 9.49
CA THR A 274 8.96 12.60 8.25
C THR A 274 7.74 12.96 7.42
N VAL A 275 7.97 13.48 6.21
CA VAL A 275 6.93 13.68 5.20
C VAL A 275 6.82 12.41 4.37
N ARG A 276 5.62 11.83 4.31
CA ARG A 276 5.32 10.67 3.48
C ARG A 276 4.41 11.09 2.33
N LEU A 277 4.86 10.85 1.11
CA LEU A 277 4.10 11.05 -0.11
C LEU A 277 3.73 9.67 -0.66
N TYR A 278 2.43 9.43 -0.86
CA TYR A 278 1.92 8.23 -1.50
C TYR A 278 1.36 8.60 -2.87
N VAL A 279 1.74 7.84 -3.88
CA VAL A 279 1.32 8.06 -5.26
C VAL A 279 0.66 6.80 -5.78
N ASP A 280 -0.60 6.92 -6.18
CA ASP A 280 -1.43 5.84 -6.71
C ASP A 280 -1.94 6.23 -8.10
N SER A 281 -1.32 5.73 -9.16
CA SER A 281 -1.73 6.02 -10.55
C SER A 281 -2.51 4.86 -11.11
N TYR A 282 -3.81 5.06 -11.35
CA TYR A 282 -4.67 4.03 -11.92
C TYR A 282 -4.54 3.99 -13.44
N GLU A 283 -4.37 2.78 -13.98
CA GLU A 283 -4.36 2.52 -15.42
C GLU A 283 -5.34 1.41 -15.76
N ASN A 284 -6.12 1.63 -16.83
CA ASN A 284 -7.05 0.65 -17.37
C ASN A 284 -6.66 0.20 -18.80
N ASN A 285 -5.46 0.55 -19.26
CA ASN A 285 -4.94 0.12 -20.55
C ASN A 285 -4.00 -1.08 -20.36
N PRO A 286 -4.36 -2.29 -20.83
CA PRO A 286 -3.54 -3.49 -20.62
C PRO A 286 -2.11 -3.40 -21.17
N SER A 287 -1.88 -2.58 -22.20
CA SER A 287 -0.52 -2.38 -22.74
C SER A 287 0.43 -1.62 -21.80
N THR A 288 -0.10 -1.10 -20.68
CA THR A 288 0.70 -0.42 -19.65
C THR A 288 1.08 -1.34 -18.49
N TYR A 289 0.35 -2.44 -18.26
CA TYR A 289 0.44 -3.18 -17.00
C TYR A 289 1.78 -3.83 -16.73
N THR A 290 2.59 -4.12 -17.75
CA THR A 290 3.93 -4.71 -17.57
C THR A 290 5.05 -3.68 -17.67
N LYS A 291 4.72 -2.38 -17.80
CA LYS A 291 5.71 -1.31 -17.81
C LYS A 291 6.29 -1.11 -16.42
N ASP A 292 7.50 -0.55 -16.40
CA ASP A 292 8.16 -0.17 -15.16
C ASP A 292 7.28 0.79 -14.34
N ALA A 293 7.18 0.51 -13.04
CA ALA A 293 6.31 1.28 -12.17
C ALA A 293 6.81 2.72 -11.99
N GLN A 294 8.13 2.92 -11.91
CA GLN A 294 8.70 4.25 -11.72
C GLN A 294 8.47 5.12 -12.96
N GLU A 295 8.58 4.56 -14.17
CA GLU A 295 8.22 5.25 -15.41
C GLU A 295 6.75 5.67 -15.43
N MET A 296 5.84 4.77 -15.05
CA MET A 296 4.39 5.01 -15.04
C MET A 296 3.97 6.02 -13.95
N LEU A 297 4.69 6.06 -12.83
CA LEU A 297 4.43 6.94 -11.69
C LEU A 297 5.06 8.33 -11.82
N LYS A 298 6.16 8.45 -12.59
CA LYS A 298 6.91 9.70 -12.77
C LYS A 298 6.06 10.94 -13.07
N PRO A 299 5.02 10.89 -13.94
CA PRO A 299 4.14 12.04 -14.19
C PRO A 299 3.46 12.54 -12.91
N LEU A 300 2.87 11.61 -12.14
CA LEU A 300 2.07 11.94 -10.97
C LEU A 300 2.95 12.29 -9.76
N VAL A 301 4.11 11.63 -9.61
CA VAL A 301 5.15 12.01 -8.63
C VAL A 301 5.60 13.45 -8.85
N SER A 302 5.86 13.83 -10.10
CA SER A 302 6.32 15.20 -10.42
C SER A 302 5.26 16.24 -10.09
N LEU A 303 4.01 15.96 -10.44
CA LEU A 303 2.87 16.80 -10.08
C LEU A 303 2.71 16.93 -8.56
N ALA A 304 2.90 15.83 -7.80
CA ALA A 304 2.82 15.85 -6.34
C ALA A 304 3.86 16.76 -5.70
N ILE A 305 5.11 16.66 -6.16
CA ILE A 305 6.22 17.48 -5.69
C ILE A 305 5.95 18.97 -5.97
N GLU A 306 5.43 19.29 -7.16
CA GLU A 306 5.05 20.65 -7.54
C GLU A 306 3.91 21.21 -6.69
N ILE A 307 2.80 20.48 -6.57
CA ILE A 307 1.62 20.91 -5.79
C ILE A 307 2.00 21.15 -4.33
N ALA A 308 2.79 20.26 -3.74
CA ALA A 308 3.23 20.36 -2.35
C ALA A 308 4.36 21.37 -2.14
N GLN A 309 5.04 21.83 -3.20
CA GLN A 309 6.28 22.61 -3.09
C GLN A 309 7.29 21.89 -2.17
N LEU A 310 7.41 20.57 -2.37
CA LEU A 310 8.05 19.70 -1.40
C LEU A 310 9.52 20.07 -1.23
N LYS A 311 10.22 20.38 -2.32
CA LYS A 311 11.64 20.78 -2.27
C LYS A 311 11.84 22.08 -1.51
N GLU A 312 10.95 23.06 -1.70
CA GLU A 312 11.01 24.37 -1.05
C GLU A 312 10.81 24.25 0.46
N PHE A 313 9.86 23.41 0.90
CA PHE A 313 9.56 23.25 2.32
C PHE A 313 10.49 22.29 3.05
N THR A 314 11.07 21.31 2.36
CA THR A 314 11.89 20.27 3.00
C THR A 314 13.39 20.44 2.74
N GLY A 315 13.78 21.21 1.73
CA GLY A 315 15.16 21.31 1.24
C GLY A 315 15.68 20.02 0.59
N ARG A 316 14.82 19.02 0.35
CA ARG A 316 15.21 17.72 -0.20
C ARG A 316 14.94 17.63 -1.70
N ASP A 317 15.96 17.22 -2.45
CA ASP A 317 15.83 16.94 -3.89
C ASP A 317 15.27 15.55 -4.20
N LYS A 318 15.43 14.61 -3.26
CA LYS A 318 15.04 13.21 -3.39
C LYS A 318 14.53 12.65 -2.06
N PRO A 319 13.65 11.63 -2.07
CA PRO A 319 13.26 10.93 -0.84
C PRO A 319 14.46 10.21 -0.21
N THR A 320 14.36 9.97 1.10
CA THR A 320 15.30 9.10 1.83
C THR A 320 15.05 7.64 1.47
N VAL A 321 13.77 7.22 1.43
CA VAL A 321 13.35 5.85 1.13
C VAL A 321 12.25 5.88 0.06
N ILE A 322 12.32 4.92 -0.87
CA ILE A 322 11.26 4.64 -1.85
C ILE A 322 10.78 3.21 -1.62
N THR A 323 9.47 3.03 -1.54
CA THR A 323 8.80 1.72 -1.46
C THR A 323 7.79 1.59 -2.60
#